data_AF-A0A6L4WZ29-F1
#
_entry.id   AF-A0A6L4WZ29-F1
#
_cell.length_a   1.000
_cell.length_b   1.000
_cell.length_c   1.000
_cell.angle_alpha   90.00
_cell.angle_beta   90.00
_cell.angle_gamma   90.00
#
_symmetry.space_group_name_H-M   'P 1'
#
loop_
_entity.id
_entity.type
_entity.pdbx_description
1 polymer ?
#
loop_
_entity_poly.entity_id
_entity_poly.type
_entity_poly.pdbx_seq_one_letter_code
_entity_poly.pdbx_strand_id
1 'polypeptide(L)' 'MSVTQFMLFELFMTCCGVGFLFKPEVMWKIQHVLDVKGGAPTEWYLFRARVTGAVMLVIAVGGLIVRFG' A
#
# COMPACT_ATOMS: atom_id res chain seq x y z
N MET A 1 -2.01 23.37 1.32
CA MET A 1 -1.14 22.39 0.63
C MET A 1 -1.11 22.75 -0.84
N SER A 2 0.06 22.94 -1.44
CA SER A 2 0.14 23.28 -2.87
C SER A 2 -0.28 22.08 -3.72
N VAL A 3 -0.74 22.31 -4.95
CA VAL A 3 -1.15 21.26 -5.89
C VAL A 3 -0.04 20.23 -6.11
N THR A 4 1.21 20.65 -6.08
CA THR A 4 2.40 19.79 -6.19
C THR A 4 2.53 18.79 -5.04
N GLN A 5 2.18 19.19 -3.81
CA GLN A 5 2.23 18.30 -2.63
C GLN A 5 1.18 17.19 -2.72
N PHE A 6 0.01 17.48 -3.29
CA PHE A 6 -1.03 16.46 -3.50
C PHE A 6 -0.60 15.42 -4.55
N MET A 7 -0.01 15.85 -5.67
CA MET A 7 0.46 14.92 -6.71
C MET A 7 1.56 13.97 -6.19
N LEU A 8 2.48 14.48 -5.36
CA LEU A 8 3.52 13.67 -4.74
C LEU A 8 2.92 12.63 -3.77
N PHE A 9 1.87 12.99 -3.05
CA PHE A 9 1.18 12.09 -2.13
C PHE A 9 0.43 10.97 -2.88
N GLU A 10 -0.27 11.28 -3.96
CA GLU A 10 -0.93 10.28 -4.82
C GLU A 10 0.09 9.31 -5.46
N LEU A 11 1.21 9.83 -5.94
CA LEU A 11 2.30 9.01 -6.48
C LEU A 11 2.87 8.08 -5.40
N PHE A 12 3.10 8.60 -4.20
CA PHE A 12 3.61 7.83 -3.07
C PHE A 12 2.63 6.72 -2.67
N MET A 13 1.34 7.01 -2.54
CA MET A 13 0.31 6.00 -2.22
C MET A 13 0.22 4.93 -3.30
N THR A 14 0.34 5.31 -4.57
CA THR A 14 0.33 4.36 -5.69
C THR A 14 1.54 3.42 -5.62
N CYS A 15 2.74 3.95 -5.41
CA CYS A 15 3.96 3.16 -5.24
C CYS A 15 3.86 2.22 -4.02
N CYS A 16 3.34 2.70 -2.89
CA CYS A 16 3.10 1.87 -1.71
C CYS A 16 2.07 0.76 -1.99
N GLY A 17 0.94 1.09 -2.63
CA GLY A 17 -0.11 0.12 -2.97
C GLY A 17 0.40 -1.00 -3.88
N VAL A 18 1.19 -0.66 -4.91
CA VAL A 18 1.86 -1.65 -5.78
C VAL A 18 2.85 -2.50 -4.97
N GLY A 19 3.64 -1.88 -4.08
CA GLY A 19 4.56 -2.60 -3.20
C GLY A 19 3.88 -3.62 -2.29
N PHE A 20 2.74 -3.25 -1.70
CA PHE A 20 1.90 -4.14 -0.90
C PHE A 20 1.31 -5.29 -1.73
N LEU A 21 1.05 -5.08 -3.02
CA LEU A 21 0.50 -6.11 -3.92
C LEU A 21 1.55 -7.13 -4.38
N PHE A 22 2.74 -6.66 -4.77
CA PHE A 22 3.78 -7.51 -5.37
C PHE A 22 4.53 -8.36 -4.35
N LYS A 23 4.89 -7.80 -3.18
CA LYS A 23 5.62 -8.51 -2.12
C LYS A 23 5.11 -8.19 -0.72
N PRO A 24 3.87 -8.61 -0.40
CA PRO A 24 3.29 -8.43 0.94
C PRO A 24 4.14 -9.09 2.04
N GLU A 25 4.89 -10.15 1.71
CA GLU A 25 5.82 -10.84 2.62
C GLU A 25 7.00 -9.95 3.08
N VAL A 26 7.52 -9.10 2.18
CA VAL A 26 8.64 -8.20 2.51
C VAL A 26 8.15 -7.07 3.40
N MET A 27 6.95 -6.56 3.11
CA MET A 27 6.28 -5.54 3.92
C MET A 27 5.91 -6.08 5.31
N TRP A 28 5.50 -7.35 5.38
CA TRP A 28 5.28 -8.06 6.64
C TRP A 28 6.56 -8.13 7.47
N LYS A 29 7.67 -8.56 6.86
CA LYS A 29 8.97 -8.63 7.54
C LYS A 29 9.39 -7.27 8.09
N ILE A 30 9.19 -6.18 7.36
CA ILE A 30 9.56 -4.84 7.86
C ILE A 30 8.70 -4.43 9.07
N GLN A 31 7.39 -4.72 9.05
CA GLN A 31 6.50 -4.41 10.18
C GLN A 31 6.72 -5.32 11.39
N HIS A 32 7.07 -6.59 11.18
CA HIS A 32 7.24 -7.60 12.22
C HIS A 32 8.71 -7.83 12.64
N VAL A 33 9.68 -7.08 12.10
CA VAL A 33 11.08 -7.10 12.59
C VAL A 33 11.18 -6.63 14.06
N LEU A 34 10.21 -5.86 14.54
CA LEU A 34 10.12 -5.41 15.93
C LEU A 34 9.24 -6.30 16.82
N ASP A 35 8.44 -7.22 16.25
CA ASP A 35 7.54 -8.11 16.98
C ASP A 35 7.98 -9.57 16.80
N VAL A 36 8.58 -10.10 17.86
CA VAL A 36 9.53 -11.23 17.82
C VAL A 36 8.87 -12.57 17.43
N LYS A 37 9.67 -13.42 16.75
CA LYS A 37 9.58 -14.89 16.59
C LYS A 37 8.76 -15.45 15.42
N GLY A 38 9.41 -15.51 14.26
CA GLY A 38 9.68 -16.82 13.62
C GLY A 38 8.51 -17.62 13.02
N GLY A 39 7.34 -17.03 12.83
CA GLY A 39 6.26 -17.64 12.05
C GLY A 39 6.31 -17.24 10.58
N ALA A 40 5.96 -18.16 9.67
CA ALA A 40 5.65 -17.78 8.29
C ALA A 40 4.50 -16.74 8.28
N PRO A 41 4.49 -15.77 7.35
CA PRO A 41 3.42 -14.80 7.26
C PRO A 41 2.07 -15.53 7.17
N THR A 42 1.15 -15.25 8.09
CA THR A 42 -0.18 -15.89 8.09
C THR A 42 -0.89 -15.55 6.78
N GLU A 43 -1.59 -16.50 6.16
CA GLU A 43 -2.39 -16.23 4.95
C GLU A 43 -3.34 -15.04 5.13
N TRP A 44 -3.88 -14.85 6.34
CA TRP A 44 -4.69 -13.70 6.72
C TRP A 44 -3.96 -12.36 6.65
N TYR A 45 -2.65 -12.32 6.91
CA TYR A 45 -1.87 -11.10 6.74
C TYR A 45 -1.64 -10.82 5.25
N LEU A 46 -1.25 -11.83 4.48
CA LEU A 46 -1.01 -11.67 3.04
C LEU A 46 -2.28 -11.24 2.30
N PHE A 47 -3.43 -11.81 2.68
CA PHE A 47 -4.73 -11.40 2.18
C PHE A 47 -5.06 -9.95 2.55
N ARG A 48 -4.91 -9.57 3.83
CA ARG A 48 -5.14 -8.19 4.29
C ARG A 48 -4.20 -7.19 3.61
N ALA A 49 -2.92 -7.51 3.46
CA ALA A 49 -1.95 -6.66 2.79
C ALA A 49 -2.32 -6.42 1.32
N ARG A 50 -2.75 -7.46 0.61
CA ARG A 50 -3.25 -7.34 -0.78
C ARG A 50 -4.53 -6.51 -0.87
N VAL A 51 -5.49 -6.74 0.04
CA VAL A 51 -6.74 -5.96 0.09
C VAL A 51 -6.45 -4.49 0.38
N THR A 52 -5.59 -4.19 1.36
CA THR A 52 -5.19 -2.81 1.68
C THR A 52 -4.48 -2.15 0.51
N GLY A 53 -3.55 -2.85 -0.15
CA GLY A 53 -2.87 -2.34 -1.35
C GLY A 53 -3.84 -2.07 -2.51
N ALA A 54 -4.81 -2.95 -2.74
CA ALA A 54 -5.84 -2.78 -3.77
C ALA A 54 -6.76 -1.59 -3.47
N VAL A 55 -7.22 -1.44 -2.22
CA VAL A 55 -8.06 -0.31 -1.80
C VAL A 55 -7.29 1.01 -1.94
N MET A 56 -6.01 1.05 -1.56
CA MET A 56 -5.15 2.23 -1.75
C MET A 56 -5.03 2.61 -3.24
N LEU A 57 -4.88 1.64 -4.13
CA LEU A 57 -4.80 1.90 -5.57
C LEU A 57 -6.12 2.41 -6.14
N VAL A 58 -7.26 1.85 -5.72
CA VAL A 58 -8.58 2.31 -6.17
C VAL A 58 -8.83 3.75 -5.73
N ILE A 59 -8.48 4.11 -4.50
CA ILE A 59 -8.63 5.48 -4.00
C ILE A 59 -7.71 6.44 -4.74
N ALA A 60 -6.45 6.06 -4.97
CA ALA A 60 -5.49 6.90 -5.69
C ALA A 60 -5.92 7.13 -7.15
N VAL A 61 -6.29 6.07 -7.87
CA VAL A 61 -6.75 6.19 -9.27
C VAL A 61 -8.10 6.90 -9.36
N GLY A 62 -9.03 6.59 -8.46
CA GLY A 62 -10.33 7.28 -8.40
C GLY A 62 -10.19 8.78 -8.12
N GLY A 63 -9.28 9.14 -7.20
CA GLY A 63 -8.94 10.54 -6.92
C GLY A 63 -8.37 11.26 -8.14
N LEU A 64 -7.44 10.62 -8.86
CA LEU A 64 -6.89 11.14 -10.11
C LEU A 64 -7.98 11.36 -11.17
N ILE A 65 -8.87 10.39 -11.37
CA ILE A 65 -9.96 10.48 -12.36
C ILE A 65 -10.91 11.63 -12.02
N VAL A 66 -11.32 11.78 -10.76
CA VAL A 66 -12.20 12.88 -10.33
C VAL A 66 -11.53 14.24 -10.46
N ARG A 67 -10.20 14.29 -10.40
CA ARG A 67 -9.41 15.53 -10.48
C ARG A 67 -9.18 16.02 -11.91
N PHE A 68 -9.03 15.10 -12.85
CA PHE A 68 -8.67 15.37 -14.25
C PHE A 68 -9.81 15.11 -15.25
N GLY A 69 -10.90 14.49 -14.82
CA GLY A 69 -12.13 14.24 -15.61
C GLY A 69 -13.18 15.33 -15.48
#